data_AF-A0A9P7HM00-F1
#
_entry.id   AF-A0A9P7HM00-F1
#
_cell.length_a   1.000
_cell.length_b   1.000
_cell.length_c   1.000
_cell.angle_alpha   90.00
_cell.angle_beta   90.00
_cell.angle_gamma   90.00
#
_symmetry.space_group_name_H-M   'P 1'
#
loop_
_entity.id
_entity.type
_entity.pdbx_description
1 polymer ?
#
loop_
_entity_poly.entity_id
_entity_poly.type
_entity_poly.pdbx_seq_one_letter_code
_entity_poly.pdbx_strand_id
1 'polypeptide(L)'
;MSLAQLFAARTPETEPFLWRMVAAEEERFREKLYEFSPRDLHLCMQVMIIYMMMSMSESASGSNGRTSRLFETAELIGFRFLEIAGNYSTSELSEPSSTWEDWIFAESRRRMSCLWLIIGCVITIENGKKCSICSDMCSLPLPSSKLLWEARSLEEWQTEKAFFDMSCPFVTLGELVEGKANAGNPVEAQRLQGWEMGSDKMTAMLNIAVEFVWGNVL
;
A
#
# COMPACT_ATOMS: atom_id res chain seq x y z
N MET A 1 15.03 -9.67 18.59
CA MET A 1 15.11 -8.25 18.15
C MET A 1 14.68 -8.18 16.71
N SER A 2 13.68 -7.36 16.39
CA SER A 2 13.28 -7.11 14.98
C SER A 2 14.33 -6.26 14.27
N LEU A 3 14.60 -6.51 12.98
CA LEU A 3 15.56 -5.71 12.19
C LEU A 3 15.20 -4.23 12.13
N ALA A 4 13.91 -3.88 12.22
CA ALA A 4 13.46 -2.49 12.33
C ALA A 4 13.87 -1.84 13.67
N GLN A 5 13.88 -2.61 14.77
CA GLN A 5 14.36 -2.11 16.06
C GLN A 5 15.88 -1.91 16.04
N LEU A 6 16.61 -2.85 15.42
CA LEU A 6 18.04 -2.71 15.20
C LEU A 6 18.34 -1.47 14.34
N PHE A 7 17.55 -1.21 13.30
CA PHE A 7 17.67 0.00 12.50
C PHE A 7 17.46 1.26 13.33
N ALA A 8 16.41 1.34 14.14
CA ALA A 8 16.12 2.52 14.96
C ALA A 8 17.21 2.81 16.00
N ALA A 9 17.87 1.77 16.53
CA ALA A 9 18.91 1.88 17.55
C ALA A 9 20.35 1.78 17.00
N ARG A 10 20.53 1.75 15.67
CA ARG A 10 21.84 1.47 15.06
C ARG A 10 22.87 2.56 15.37
N THR A 11 24.10 2.12 15.60
CA THR A 11 25.31 2.93 15.58
C THR A 11 26.09 2.68 14.28
N PRO A 12 27.06 3.55 13.91
CA PRO A 12 27.91 3.33 12.74
C PRO A 12 28.61 1.96 12.70
N GLU A 13 28.92 1.39 13.87
CA GLU A 13 29.55 0.07 13.99
C GLU A 13 28.58 -1.08 13.71
N THR A 14 27.30 -0.89 14.02
CA THR A 14 26.25 -1.94 13.86
C THR A 14 25.55 -1.88 12.50
N GLU A 15 25.65 -0.76 11.80
CA GLU A 15 25.01 -0.56 10.50
C GLU A 15 25.41 -1.61 9.45
N PRO A 16 26.70 -1.98 9.27
CA PRO A 16 27.07 -3.05 8.34
C PRO A 16 26.46 -4.40 8.71
N PHE A 17 26.33 -4.69 10.01
CA PHE A 17 25.70 -5.93 10.47
C PHE A 17 24.20 -5.94 10.15
N LEU A 18 23.48 -4.84 10.39
CA LEU A 18 22.09 -4.70 10.01
C LEU A 18 21.86 -4.99 8.53
N TRP A 19 22.63 -4.37 7.65
CA TRP A 19 22.42 -4.53 6.21
C TRP A 19 22.79 -5.91 5.68
N ARG A 20 23.74 -6.61 6.32
CA ARG A 20 23.97 -8.04 6.03
C ARG A 20 22.78 -8.90 6.42
N MET A 21 22.13 -8.61 7.55
CA MET A 21 20.95 -9.37 7.99
C MET A 21 19.75 -9.12 7.07
N VAL A 22 19.53 -7.87 6.64
CA VAL A 22 18.50 -7.52 5.65
C VAL A 22 18.75 -8.25 4.32
N ALA A 23 19.99 -8.25 3.84
CA ALA A 23 20.35 -8.96 2.61
C ALA A 23 20.15 -10.49 2.71
N ALA A 24 20.46 -11.08 3.88
CA ALA A 24 20.24 -12.52 4.09
C ALA A 24 18.75 -12.89 4.12
N GLU A 25 17.90 -12.07 4.75
CA GLU A 25 16.44 -12.27 4.73
C GLU A 25 15.85 -12.09 3.32
N GLU A 26 16.33 -11.09 2.59
CA GLU A 26 15.94 -10.84 1.20
C GLU A 26 16.30 -12.04 0.30
N GLU A 27 17.53 -12.58 0.41
CA GLU A 27 17.94 -13.78 -0.33
C GLU A 27 17.07 -14.99 0.04
N ARG A 28 16.78 -15.19 1.33
CA ARG A 28 15.90 -16.26 1.80
C ARG A 28 14.50 -16.17 1.17
N PHE A 29 13.98 -14.95 0.97
CA PHE A 29 12.70 -14.77 0.28
C PHE A 29 12.77 -15.17 -1.19
N ARG A 30 13.87 -14.85 -1.89
CA ARG A 30 14.06 -15.26 -3.30
C ARG A 30 14.19 -16.77 -3.44
N GLU A 31 14.96 -17.41 -2.57
CA GLU A 31 15.17 -18.87 -2.61
C GLU A 31 13.87 -19.65 -2.39
N LYS A 32 13.06 -19.22 -1.41
CA LYS A 32 11.81 -19.90 -1.02
C LYS A 32 10.56 -19.38 -1.72
N LEU A 33 10.75 -18.48 -2.69
CA LEU A 33 9.69 -17.70 -3.31
C LEU A 33 8.52 -18.56 -3.82
N TYR A 34 8.82 -19.74 -4.36
CA TYR A 34 7.85 -20.67 -4.96
C TYR A 34 7.20 -21.62 -3.94
N GLU A 35 7.68 -21.64 -2.70
CA GLU A 35 7.15 -22.46 -1.60
C GLU A 35 6.08 -21.71 -0.78
N PHE A 36 5.99 -20.39 -0.96
CA PHE A 36 5.15 -19.52 -0.15
C PHE A 36 3.67 -19.55 -0.55
N SER A 37 2.80 -19.52 0.45
CA SER A 37 1.38 -19.26 0.26
C SER A 37 1.13 -17.78 -0.10
N PRO A 38 -0.05 -17.41 -0.63
CA PRO A 38 -0.40 -16.00 -0.83
C PRO A 38 -0.25 -15.15 0.44
N ARG A 39 -0.58 -15.70 1.61
CA ARG A 39 -0.42 -15.00 2.88
C ARG A 39 1.05 -14.75 3.19
N ASP A 40 1.92 -15.75 2.98
CA ASP A 40 3.37 -15.62 3.19
C ASP A 40 3.97 -14.60 2.23
N LEU A 41 3.58 -14.61 0.95
CA LEU A 41 4.02 -13.64 -0.05
C LEU A 41 3.62 -12.22 0.33
N HIS A 42 2.40 -12.01 0.83
CA HIS A 42 1.97 -10.71 1.32
C HIS A 42 2.79 -10.22 2.52
N LEU A 43 3.10 -11.11 3.47
CA LEU A 43 3.98 -10.79 4.60
C LEU A 43 5.40 -10.45 4.13
N CYS A 44 5.94 -11.19 3.16
CA CYS A 44 7.24 -10.88 2.55
C CYS A 44 7.22 -9.50 1.88
N MET A 45 6.13 -9.14 1.19
CA MET A 45 5.94 -7.82 0.60
C MET A 45 5.95 -6.72 1.66
N GLN A 46 5.23 -6.91 2.79
CA GLN A 46 5.26 -5.97 3.91
C GLN A 46 6.68 -5.76 4.46
N VAL A 47 7.44 -6.84 4.62
CA VAL A 47 8.83 -6.78 5.10
C VAL A 47 9.74 -6.05 4.12
N MET A 48 9.63 -6.35 2.81
CA MET A 48 10.40 -5.66 1.77
C MET A 48 10.12 -4.17 1.74
N ILE A 49 8.85 -3.76 1.89
CA ILE A 49 8.45 -2.35 1.95
C ILE A 49 9.08 -1.64 3.15
N ILE A 50 9.10 -2.28 4.33
CA ILE A 50 9.77 -1.72 5.52
C ILE A 50 11.27 -1.54 5.24
N TYR A 51 11.93 -2.54 4.64
CA TYR A 51 13.36 -2.43 4.32
C TYR A 51 13.65 -1.37 3.25
N MET A 52 12.75 -1.18 2.28
CA MET A 52 12.85 -0.09 1.31
C MET A 52 12.73 1.27 2.00
N MET A 53 11.74 1.46 2.88
CA MET A 53 11.59 2.70 3.66
C MET A 53 12.85 2.98 4.51
N MET A 54 13.38 1.96 5.18
CA MET A 54 14.63 2.06 5.93
C MET A 54 15.79 2.49 5.03
N SER A 55 15.94 1.85 3.86
CA SER A 55 17.02 2.14 2.90
C SER A 55 16.91 3.53 2.28
N MET A 56 15.70 3.97 1.92
CA MET A 56 15.43 5.29 1.34
C MET A 56 15.64 6.43 2.34
N SER A 57 15.47 6.17 3.64
CA SER A 57 15.73 7.18 4.68
C SER A 57 17.22 7.44 4.94
N GLU A 58 18.13 6.64 4.38
CA GLU A 58 19.59 6.83 4.50
C GLU A 58 20.17 7.62 3.32
N SER A 59 20.82 8.74 3.60
CA SER A 59 21.45 9.62 2.60
C SER A 59 22.83 9.14 2.11
N ALA A 60 23.19 7.87 2.33
CA ALA A 60 24.55 7.37 2.12
C ALA A 60 24.80 6.92 0.66
N SER A 61 26.03 7.11 0.17
CA SER A 61 26.49 6.82 -1.20
C SER A 61 26.42 5.34 -1.64
N GLY A 62 25.98 4.43 -0.76
CA GLY A 62 25.76 3.00 -1.04
C GLY A 62 24.31 2.54 -0.98
N SER A 63 23.35 3.43 -0.70
CA SER A 63 21.92 3.07 -0.57
C SER A 63 21.28 2.71 -1.91
N ASN A 64 21.72 3.30 -3.02
CA ASN A 64 21.07 3.11 -4.32
C ASN A 64 21.05 1.65 -4.80
N GLY A 65 22.18 0.94 -4.74
CA GLY A 65 22.24 -0.47 -5.15
C GLY A 65 21.40 -1.38 -4.25
N ARG A 66 21.35 -1.07 -2.95
CA ARG A 66 20.53 -1.79 -1.98
C ARG A 66 19.04 -1.58 -2.22
N THR A 67 18.63 -0.33 -2.39
CA THR A 67 17.23 0.04 -2.68
C THR A 67 16.78 -0.58 -4.00
N SER A 68 17.62 -0.58 -5.04
CA SER A 68 17.32 -1.26 -6.32
C SER A 68 17.04 -2.75 -6.12
N ARG A 69 17.93 -3.44 -5.39
CA ARG A 69 17.78 -4.88 -5.14
C ARG A 69 16.51 -5.20 -4.34
N LEU A 70 16.19 -4.41 -3.31
CA LEU A 70 14.95 -4.56 -2.53
C LEU A 70 13.71 -4.34 -3.38
N PHE A 71 13.74 -3.36 -4.29
CA PHE A 71 12.65 -3.09 -5.22
C PHE A 71 12.43 -4.26 -6.19
N GLU A 72 13.50 -4.78 -6.80
CA GLU A 72 13.44 -5.96 -7.67
C GLU A 72 12.85 -7.18 -6.94
N THR A 73 13.20 -7.38 -5.67
CA THR A 73 12.64 -8.49 -4.87
C THR A 73 11.16 -8.29 -4.58
N ALA A 74 10.75 -7.07 -4.26
CA ALA A 74 9.35 -6.73 -4.06
C ALA A 74 8.53 -6.96 -5.35
N GLU A 75 9.06 -6.59 -6.51
CA GLU A 75 8.45 -6.88 -7.81
C GLU A 75 8.30 -8.39 -8.04
N LEU A 76 9.35 -9.18 -7.80
CA LEU A 76 9.30 -10.64 -7.92
C LEU A 76 8.22 -11.25 -7.01
N ILE A 77 8.14 -10.82 -5.75
CA ILE A 77 7.10 -11.27 -4.82
C ILE A 77 5.71 -10.89 -5.35
N GLY A 78 5.55 -9.67 -5.85
CA GLY A 78 4.32 -9.19 -6.47
C GLY A 78 3.90 -10.04 -7.66
N PHE A 79 4.80 -10.32 -8.60
CA PHE A 79 4.53 -11.18 -9.76
C PHE A 79 4.09 -12.58 -9.34
N ARG A 80 4.79 -13.20 -8.38
CA ARG A 80 4.42 -14.53 -7.87
C ARG A 80 3.06 -14.52 -7.18
N PHE A 81 2.75 -13.46 -6.45
CA PHE A 81 1.42 -13.31 -5.86
C PHE A 81 0.35 -13.27 -6.96
N LEU A 82 0.57 -12.47 -8.01
CA LEU A 82 -0.35 -12.36 -9.15
C LEU A 82 -0.51 -13.68 -9.90
N GLU A 83 0.54 -14.47 -10.08
CA GLU A 83 0.45 -15.79 -10.73
C GLU A 83 -0.42 -16.79 -9.95
N ILE A 84 -0.43 -16.71 -8.62
CA ILE A 84 -1.21 -17.62 -7.77
C ILE A 84 -2.64 -17.11 -7.56
N ALA A 85 -2.81 -15.81 -7.32
CA ALA A 85 -4.08 -15.21 -6.92
C ALA A 85 -4.84 -14.51 -8.07
N GLY A 86 -4.20 -14.29 -9.22
CA GLY A 86 -4.76 -13.59 -10.39
C GLY A 86 -4.85 -12.07 -10.25
N ASN A 87 -5.09 -11.56 -9.04
CA ASN A 87 -5.07 -10.14 -8.69
C ASN A 87 -4.36 -9.94 -7.36
N TYR A 88 -3.79 -8.75 -7.15
CA TYR A 88 -3.19 -8.43 -5.85
C TYR A 88 -4.27 -8.00 -4.84
N SER A 89 -5.19 -7.12 -5.25
CA SER A 89 -6.26 -6.60 -4.41
C SER A 89 -7.54 -6.35 -5.22
N THR A 90 -8.67 -6.58 -4.58
CA THR A 90 -10.04 -6.37 -5.07
C THR A 90 -10.81 -5.48 -4.09
N SER A 91 -11.91 -4.88 -4.55
CA SER A 91 -12.78 -4.14 -3.65
C SER A 91 -13.61 -5.11 -2.80
N GLU A 92 -13.98 -4.67 -1.60
CA GLU A 92 -14.85 -5.46 -0.72
C GLU A 92 -16.23 -5.71 -1.34
N LEU A 93 -16.68 -4.82 -2.24
CA LEU A 93 -17.93 -4.99 -2.97
C LEU A 93 -17.82 -6.12 -4.03
N SER A 94 -16.68 -6.23 -4.70
CA SER A 94 -16.48 -7.24 -5.75
C SER A 94 -16.15 -8.62 -5.20
N GLU A 95 -15.41 -8.67 -4.08
CA GLU A 95 -15.02 -9.91 -3.41
C GLU A 95 -15.28 -9.76 -1.89
N PRO A 96 -16.52 -9.98 -1.44
CA PRO A 96 -16.87 -9.85 -0.03
C PRO A 96 -16.18 -10.90 0.82
N SER A 97 -15.62 -10.45 1.93
CA SER A 97 -14.93 -11.30 2.89
C SER A 97 -15.93 -12.12 3.71
N SER A 98 -15.64 -13.41 3.90
CA SER A 98 -16.52 -14.30 4.67
C SER A 98 -16.34 -14.18 6.18
N THR A 99 -15.14 -13.77 6.61
CA THR A 99 -14.75 -13.63 8.02
C THR A 99 -14.02 -12.31 8.24
N TRP A 100 -13.88 -11.89 9.50
CA TRP A 100 -13.11 -10.69 9.84
C TRP A 100 -11.62 -10.88 9.52
N GLU A 101 -11.09 -12.08 9.70
CA GLU A 101 -9.70 -12.44 9.37
C GLU A 101 -9.43 -12.39 7.86
N ASP A 102 -10.40 -12.83 7.05
CA ASP A 102 -10.33 -12.68 5.59
C ASP A 102 -10.42 -11.22 5.18
N TRP A 103 -11.27 -10.45 5.86
CA TRP A 103 -11.37 -9.00 5.64
C TRP A 103 -10.07 -8.28 5.97
N ILE A 104 -9.45 -8.57 7.11
CA ILE A 104 -8.15 -7.99 7.49
C ILE A 104 -7.11 -8.28 6.40
N PHE A 105 -7.10 -9.51 5.87
CA PHE A 105 -6.18 -9.87 4.81
C PHE A 105 -6.48 -9.13 3.49
N ALA A 106 -7.75 -9.08 3.06
CA ALA A 106 -8.16 -8.35 1.86
C ALA A 106 -7.85 -6.85 1.97
N GLU A 107 -8.16 -6.25 3.12
CA GLU A 107 -7.88 -4.85 3.41
C GLU A 107 -6.37 -4.56 3.47
N SER A 108 -5.58 -5.46 4.06
CA SER A 108 -4.12 -5.33 4.05
C SER A 108 -3.56 -5.31 2.62
N ARG A 109 -4.12 -6.12 1.71
CA ARG A 109 -3.75 -6.11 0.29
C ARG A 109 -4.14 -4.80 -0.39
N ARG A 110 -5.37 -4.30 -0.19
CA ARG A 110 -5.81 -2.99 -0.72
C ARG A 110 -4.88 -1.87 -0.28
N ARG A 111 -4.60 -1.79 1.02
CA ARG A 111 -3.69 -0.81 1.62
C ARG A 111 -2.27 -0.92 1.04
N MET A 112 -1.78 -2.14 0.85
CA MET A 112 -0.47 -2.39 0.24
C MET A 112 -0.40 -1.94 -1.22
N SER A 113 -1.43 -2.20 -2.02
CA SER A 113 -1.50 -1.72 -3.41
C SER A 113 -1.48 -0.19 -3.48
N CYS A 114 -2.22 0.49 -2.61
CA CYS A 114 -2.18 1.95 -2.51
C CYS A 114 -0.81 2.47 -2.09
N LEU A 115 -0.16 1.81 -1.13
CA LEU A 115 1.20 2.16 -0.70
C LEU A 115 2.21 1.98 -1.83
N TRP A 116 2.10 0.90 -2.60
CA TRP A 116 2.94 0.66 -3.77
C TRP A 116 2.79 1.77 -4.82
N LEU A 117 1.56 2.21 -5.08
CA LEU A 117 1.30 3.38 -5.94
C LEU A 117 2.00 4.63 -5.40
N ILE A 118 1.84 4.94 -4.11
CA ILE A 118 2.46 6.13 -3.49
C ILE A 118 3.99 6.09 -3.65
N ILE A 119 4.62 4.94 -3.39
CA ILE A 119 6.07 4.75 -3.59
C ILE A 119 6.44 4.97 -5.06
N GLY A 120 5.68 4.41 -5.99
CA GLY A 120 5.86 4.61 -7.43
C GLY A 120 5.77 6.08 -7.84
N CYS A 121 4.84 6.85 -7.28
CA CYS A 121 4.73 8.28 -7.50
C CYS A 121 5.96 9.05 -7.00
N VAL A 122 6.44 8.76 -5.78
CA VAL A 122 7.64 9.40 -5.21
C VAL A 122 8.87 9.15 -6.10
N ILE A 123 9.12 7.90 -6.47
CA ILE A 123 10.25 7.52 -7.35
C ILE A 123 10.15 8.22 -8.71
N THR A 124 8.93 8.34 -9.25
CA THR A 124 8.70 8.98 -10.54
C THR A 124 8.99 10.48 -10.50
N ILE A 125 8.55 11.15 -9.42
CA ILE A 125 8.81 12.58 -9.16
C ILE A 125 10.31 12.83 -9.00
N GLU A 126 11.01 12.03 -8.19
CA GLU A 126 12.46 12.17 -7.97
C GLU A 126 13.28 12.00 -9.26
N ASN A 127 12.86 11.09 -10.13
CA ASN A 127 13.53 10.83 -11.41
C ASN A 127 13.12 11.80 -12.54
N GLY A 128 12.25 12.78 -12.25
CA GLY A 128 11.77 13.77 -13.24
C GLY A 128 10.95 13.16 -14.38
N LYS A 129 10.44 11.94 -14.22
CA LYS A 129 9.58 11.29 -15.22
C LYS A 129 8.13 11.65 -14.92
N LYS A 130 7.30 11.76 -15.95
CA LYS A 130 5.85 11.82 -15.76
C LYS A 130 5.34 10.41 -15.51
N CYS A 131 4.49 10.24 -14.50
CA CYS A 131 3.81 8.97 -14.27
C CYS A 131 2.83 8.78 -15.44
N SER A 132 3.17 7.93 -16.40
CA SER A 132 2.21 7.52 -17.42
C SER A 132 1.17 6.66 -16.73
N ILE A 133 0.00 7.25 -16.49
CA ILE A 133 -1.15 6.60 -15.85
C ILE A 133 -1.43 5.31 -16.61
N CYS A 134 -1.37 4.18 -15.91
CA CYS A 134 -1.87 2.91 -16.44
C CYS A 134 -3.40 2.92 -16.28
N SER A 135 -4.14 2.49 -17.31
CA SER A 135 -5.59 2.25 -17.22
C SER A 135 -5.98 1.39 -16.02
N ASP A 136 -5.06 0.52 -15.60
CA ASP A 136 -5.22 -0.42 -14.49
C ASP A 136 -5.14 0.28 -13.11
N MET A 137 -4.69 1.55 -13.05
CA MET A 137 -4.69 2.32 -11.80
C MET A 137 -6.08 2.85 -11.44
N CYS A 138 -6.95 3.09 -12.43
CA CYS A 138 -8.32 3.53 -12.15
C CYS A 138 -9.14 2.44 -11.43
N SER A 139 -8.81 1.16 -11.66
CA SER A 139 -9.46 0.03 -10.99
C SER A 139 -8.84 -0.31 -9.62
N LEU A 140 -7.81 0.43 -9.18
CA LEU A 140 -7.19 0.24 -7.87
C LEU A 140 -8.24 0.42 -6.77
N PRO A 141 -8.55 -0.63 -5.97
CA PRO A 141 -9.52 -0.51 -4.90
C PRO A 141 -9.00 0.41 -3.79
N LEU A 142 -9.88 1.27 -3.30
CA LEU A 142 -9.55 2.17 -2.20
C LEU A 142 -9.60 1.44 -0.85
N PRO A 143 -8.79 1.90 0.13
CA PRO A 143 -8.86 1.42 1.49
C PRO A 143 -10.18 1.80 2.17
N SER A 144 -10.55 1.03 3.18
CA SER A 144 -11.62 1.35 4.11
C SER A 144 -11.33 2.58 4.97
N SER A 145 -12.35 3.04 5.71
CA SER A 145 -12.18 4.11 6.70
C SER A 145 -11.24 3.72 7.84
N LYS A 146 -10.69 4.75 8.49
CA LYS A 146 -9.82 4.60 9.66
C LYS A 146 -10.49 3.78 10.77
N LEU A 147 -11.74 4.10 11.10
CA LEU A 147 -12.46 3.43 12.19
C LEU A 147 -12.65 1.95 11.91
N LEU A 148 -12.99 1.60 10.67
CA LEU A 148 -13.18 0.22 10.26
C LEU A 148 -11.86 -0.58 10.31
N TRP A 149 -10.74 0.04 9.91
CA TRP A 149 -9.42 -0.58 9.99
C TRP A 149 -8.87 -0.72 11.41
N GLU A 150 -9.11 0.28 12.26
CA GLU A 150 -8.57 0.32 13.62
C GLU A 150 -9.42 -0.45 14.64
N ALA A 151 -10.56 -1.01 14.23
CA ALA A 151 -11.42 -1.87 15.05
C ALA A 151 -10.59 -2.97 15.75
N ARG A 152 -10.80 -3.12 17.06
CA ARG A 152 -10.05 -4.04 17.93
C ARG A 152 -10.85 -5.25 18.37
N SER A 153 -12.14 -5.28 18.02
CA SER A 153 -13.01 -6.43 18.23
C SER A 153 -13.89 -6.70 17.01
N LEU A 154 -14.41 -7.93 16.93
CA LEU A 154 -15.34 -8.32 15.87
C LEU A 154 -16.61 -7.46 15.89
N GLU A 155 -17.08 -7.11 17.09
CA GLU A 155 -18.28 -6.28 17.31
C GLU A 155 -18.08 -4.84 16.82
N GLU A 156 -16.92 -4.24 17.14
CA GLU A 156 -16.53 -2.93 16.62
C GLU A 156 -16.44 -2.98 15.09
N TRP A 157 -15.77 -4.00 14.54
CA TRP A 157 -15.64 -4.15 13.08
C TRP A 157 -16.99 -4.27 12.39
N GLN A 158 -17.91 -5.10 12.90
CA GLN A 158 -19.26 -5.26 12.34
C GLN A 158 -20.04 -3.94 12.35
N THR A 159 -19.93 -3.20 13.46
CA THR A 159 -20.60 -1.91 13.64
C THR A 159 -20.08 -0.88 12.64
N GLU A 160 -18.76 -0.71 12.58
CA GLU A 160 -18.11 0.23 11.66
C GLU A 160 -18.31 -0.17 10.19
N LYS A 161 -18.37 -1.48 9.90
CA LYS A 161 -18.61 -1.99 8.53
C LYS A 161 -20.00 -1.59 8.05
N ALA A 162 -21.01 -1.72 8.90
CA ALA A 162 -22.38 -1.31 8.58
C ALA A 162 -22.47 0.20 8.31
N PHE A 163 -21.83 1.02 9.14
CA PHE A 163 -21.77 2.48 8.92
C PHE A 163 -21.02 2.84 7.63
N PHE A 164 -19.89 2.18 7.36
CA PHE A 164 -19.11 2.40 6.16
C PHE A 164 -19.90 2.05 4.90
N ASP A 165 -20.60 0.92 4.87
CA ASP A 165 -21.39 0.49 3.71
C ASP A 165 -22.58 1.44 3.45
N MET A 166 -23.20 1.98 4.50
CA MET A 166 -24.26 2.98 4.38
C MET A 166 -23.78 4.32 3.81
N SER A 167 -22.49 4.63 3.91
CA SER A 167 -21.92 5.92 3.50
C SER A 167 -21.72 6.08 1.99
N CYS A 168 -22.01 5.05 1.17
CA CYS A 168 -21.76 5.02 -0.27
C CYS A 168 -20.32 5.46 -0.62
N PRO A 169 -19.31 4.73 -0.10
CA PRO A 169 -17.92 5.13 -0.20
C PRO A 169 -17.43 5.12 -1.66
N PHE A 170 -16.37 5.87 -1.94
CA PHE A 170 -15.60 5.65 -3.17
C PHE A 170 -14.92 4.27 -3.07
N VAL A 171 -15.12 3.45 -4.10
CA VAL A 171 -14.64 2.06 -4.11
C VAL A 171 -13.30 1.95 -4.83
N THR A 172 -13.06 2.79 -5.83
CA THR A 172 -11.85 2.75 -6.66
C THR A 172 -11.20 4.12 -6.79
N LEU A 173 -9.91 4.13 -7.13
CA LEU A 173 -9.17 5.37 -7.38
C LEU A 173 -9.80 6.18 -8.52
N GLY A 174 -10.30 5.51 -9.57
CA GLY A 174 -11.00 6.16 -10.68
C GLY A 174 -12.25 6.89 -10.23
N GLU A 175 -13.08 6.27 -9.38
CA GLU A 175 -14.28 6.92 -8.83
C GLU A 175 -13.93 8.14 -7.97
N LEU A 176 -12.84 8.09 -7.19
CA LEU A 176 -12.39 9.24 -6.39
C LEU A 176 -11.92 10.39 -7.28
N VAL A 177 -11.17 10.09 -8.35
CA VAL A 177 -10.71 11.09 -9.33
C VAL A 177 -11.91 11.75 -10.02
N GLU A 178 -12.89 10.95 -10.44
CA GLU A 178 -14.13 11.46 -11.05
C GLU A 178 -14.95 12.30 -10.06
N GLY A 179 -15.09 11.84 -8.82
CA GLY A 179 -15.78 12.58 -7.75
C GLY A 179 -15.12 13.95 -7.52
N LYS A 180 -13.78 13.99 -7.47
CA LYS A 180 -13.01 15.24 -7.36
C LYS A 180 -13.22 16.17 -8.56
N ALA A 181 -13.19 15.65 -9.78
CA ALA A 181 -13.45 16.45 -10.97
C ALA A 181 -14.87 17.06 -10.98
N ASN A 182 -15.82 16.37 -10.36
CA ASN A 182 -17.22 16.76 -10.25
C ASN A 182 -17.59 17.38 -8.89
N ALA A 183 -16.63 17.90 -8.13
CA ALA A 183 -16.86 18.46 -6.79
C ALA A 183 -17.87 19.65 -6.75
N GLY A 184 -18.23 20.22 -7.91
CA GLY A 184 -19.34 21.18 -8.02
C GLY A 184 -20.73 20.56 -7.86
N ASN A 185 -20.86 19.23 -7.96
CA ASN A 185 -22.10 18.50 -7.70
C ASN A 185 -22.26 18.29 -6.17
N PRO A 186 -23.40 18.71 -5.56
CA PRO A 186 -23.64 18.54 -4.12
C PRO A 186 -23.51 17.09 -3.62
N VAL A 187 -23.87 16.10 -4.45
CA VAL A 187 -23.79 14.69 -4.09
C VAL A 187 -22.34 14.23 -4.01
N GLU A 188 -21.53 14.56 -5.02
CA GLU A 188 -20.10 14.21 -5.03
C GLU A 188 -19.32 14.97 -3.96
N ALA A 189 -19.66 16.24 -3.71
CA ALA A 189 -19.10 17.02 -2.61
C ALA A 189 -19.37 16.37 -1.24
N GLN A 190 -20.59 15.86 -1.03
CA GLN A 190 -20.94 15.15 0.20
C GLN A 190 -20.17 13.83 0.34
N ARG A 191 -20.02 13.05 -0.75
CA ARG A 191 -19.23 11.81 -0.77
C ARG A 191 -17.75 12.08 -0.48
N LEU A 192 -17.18 13.12 -1.10
CA LEU A 192 -15.81 13.59 -0.85
C LEU A 192 -15.61 13.95 0.62
N GLN A 193 -16.52 14.73 1.21
CA GLN A 193 -16.44 15.10 2.62
C GLN A 193 -16.49 13.86 3.53
N GLY A 194 -17.36 12.89 3.23
CA GLY A 194 -17.44 11.62 3.98
C GLY A 194 -16.14 10.82 3.90
N TRP A 195 -15.56 10.72 2.70
CA TRP A 195 -14.27 10.05 2.48
C TRP A 195 -13.13 10.75 3.22
N GLU A 196 -13.03 12.07 3.14
CA GLU A 196 -12.01 12.86 3.84
C GLU A 196 -12.13 12.72 5.37
N MET A 197 -13.35 12.73 5.91
CA MET A 197 -13.58 12.58 7.36
C MET A 197 -13.24 11.18 7.86
N GLY A 198 -13.48 10.16 7.05
CA GLY A 198 -13.14 8.76 7.36
C GLY A 198 -11.67 8.40 7.07
N SER A 199 -10.89 9.33 6.50
CA SER A 199 -9.54 9.06 6.00
C SER A 199 -8.51 8.84 7.11
N ASP A 200 -7.57 7.93 6.87
CA ASP A 200 -6.35 7.82 7.67
C ASP A 200 -5.16 8.52 7.00
N LYS A 201 -3.97 8.43 7.61
CA LYS A 201 -2.75 9.04 7.06
C LYS A 201 -2.39 8.49 5.68
N MET A 202 -2.68 7.22 5.39
CA MET A 202 -2.40 6.63 4.09
C MET A 202 -3.35 7.18 3.03
N THR A 203 -4.63 7.30 3.35
CA THR A 203 -5.61 7.93 2.49
C THR A 203 -5.27 9.41 2.23
N ALA A 204 -4.74 10.14 3.22
CA ALA A 204 -4.22 11.50 3.01
C ALA A 204 -3.00 11.53 2.07
N MET A 205 -2.06 10.59 2.18
CA MET A 205 -0.93 10.46 1.24
C MET A 205 -1.41 10.11 -0.18
N LEU A 206 -2.40 9.24 -0.29
CA LEU A 206 -3.04 8.92 -1.57
C LEU A 206 -3.71 10.15 -2.18
N ASN A 207 -4.34 11.00 -1.36
CA ASN A 207 -4.94 12.25 -1.80
C ASN A 207 -3.92 13.18 -2.47
N ILE A 208 -2.74 13.30 -1.85
CA ILE A 208 -1.60 14.05 -2.38
C ILE A 208 -1.11 13.41 -3.68
N ALA A 209 -0.90 12.09 -3.69
CA ALA A 209 -0.49 11.37 -4.89
C ALA A 209 -1.47 11.59 -6.05
N VAL A 210 -2.78 11.60 -5.77
CA VAL A 210 -3.81 11.89 -6.75
C VAL A 210 -3.69 13.32 -7.30
N GLU A 211 -3.49 14.32 -6.44
CA GLU A 211 -3.33 15.70 -6.89
C GLU A 211 -2.07 15.92 -7.73
N PHE A 212 -0.95 15.27 -7.39
CA PHE A 212 0.27 15.39 -8.18
C PHE A 212 0.18 14.68 -9.53
N VAL A 213 -0.45 13.51 -9.58
CA VAL A 213 -0.57 12.69 -10.80
C VAL A 213 -1.67 13.22 -11.72
N TRP A 214 -2.81 13.66 -11.18
CA TRP A 214 -3.98 14.10 -11.96
C TRP A 214 -4.23 15.61 -12.01
N GLY A 215 -3.68 16.39 -11.08
CA GLY A 215 -3.79 17.86 -11.09
C GLY A 215 -2.99 18.55 -12.21
N ASN A 216 -2.18 17.80 -12.97
CA ASN A 216 -1.46 18.28 -14.16
C ASN A 216 -2.12 17.82 -15.48
N VAL A 217 -3.27 17.13 -15.42
CA VAL A 217 -4.02 16.60 -16.58
C VAL A 217 -5.41 17.28 -16.73
N LEU A 218 -5.79 18.15 -15.78
CA LEU A 218 -6.89 19.10 -15.88
C LEU A 218 -6.34 20.53 -16.00
#